data_AF-A0A1F4QX59-F1
#
_entry.id   AF-A0A1F4QX59-F1
#
_cell.length_a   1.000
_cell.length_b   1.000
_cell.length_c   1.000
_cell.angle_alpha   90.00
_cell.angle_beta   90.00
_cell.angle_gamma   90.00
#
_symmetry.space_group_name_H-M   'P 1'
#
loop_
_entity.id
_entity.type
_entity.pdbx_description
1 polymer ?
#
loop_
_entity_poly.entity_id
_entity_poly.type
_entity_poly.pdbx_seq_one_letter_code
_entity_poly.pdbx_strand_id
1 'polypeptide(L)'
;MKYDHWEKYQADYFKGEKSAYRKEKERMAGVLIERVEKKLLPGLSKAIEVQEIATPLTNLRYTSNYRGAIYGWNQTVNNSGQNRLAHSTPIKNLYLAGAWTKPGHGYGGVLWSGLECFGEIMQNW
;
A
#
# COMPACT_ATOMS: atom_id res chain seq x y z
N MET A 1 10.20 2.30 -6.30
CA MET A 1 10.56 3.63 -5.76
C MET A 1 10.36 3.60 -4.25
N LYS A 2 11.31 4.11 -3.45
CA LYS A 2 11.19 4.12 -1.99
C LYS A 2 10.24 5.24 -1.55
N TYR A 3 9.57 5.07 -0.41
CA TYR A 3 8.70 6.09 0.18
C TYR A 3 9.43 7.42 0.40
N ASP A 4 10.74 7.38 0.69
CA ASP A 4 11.61 8.55 0.91
C ASP A 4 11.47 9.62 -0.19
N HIS A 5 11.23 9.20 -1.43
CA HIS A 5 11.02 10.14 -2.55
C HIS A 5 9.81 11.05 -2.32
N TRP A 6 8.77 10.53 -1.66
CA TRP A 6 7.51 11.23 -1.41
C TRP A 6 7.47 11.93 -0.06
N GLU A 7 8.31 11.52 0.90
CA GLU A 7 8.38 12.06 2.26
C GLU A 7 8.60 13.58 2.28
N LYS A 8 9.44 14.10 1.39
CA LYS A 8 9.69 15.55 1.25
C LYS A 8 8.43 16.37 0.89
N TYR A 9 7.38 15.74 0.36
CA TYR A 9 6.11 16.41 0.05
C TYR A 9 5.06 16.22 1.14
N GLN A 10 5.34 15.42 2.17
CA GLN A 10 4.33 14.94 3.11
C GLN A 10 3.70 16.06 3.95
N ALA A 11 4.53 16.95 4.51
CA ALA A 11 4.04 18.04 5.35
C ALA A 11 3.04 18.92 4.58
N ASP A 12 3.46 19.40 3.41
CA ASP A 12 2.65 20.26 2.54
C ASP A 12 1.41 19.51 2.02
N TYR A 13 1.56 18.22 1.71
CA TYR A 13 0.44 17.37 1.30
C TYR A 13 -0.68 17.36 2.35
N PHE A 14 -0.35 17.23 3.63
CA PHE A 14 -1.34 17.21 4.72
C PHE A 14 -1.85 18.60 5.10
N LYS A 15 -1.09 19.67 4.82
CA LYS A 15 -1.58 21.06 4.90
C LYS A 15 -2.51 21.46 3.76
N GLY A 16 -2.59 20.66 2.69
CA GLY A 16 -3.37 20.96 1.49
C GLY A 16 -2.58 21.68 0.38
N GLU A 17 -1.31 22.01 0.63
CA GLU A 17 -0.38 22.69 -0.28
C GLU A 17 0.22 21.71 -1.30
N LYS A 18 -0.62 21.15 -2.16
CA LYS A 18 -0.29 19.98 -3.01
C LYS A 18 0.34 20.31 -4.37
N SER A 19 0.74 21.55 -4.65
CA SER A 19 1.22 21.96 -5.98
C SER A 19 2.49 21.22 -6.41
N ALA A 20 3.53 21.22 -5.56
CA ALA A 20 4.79 20.53 -5.81
C ALA A 20 4.60 19.00 -5.91
N TYR A 21 3.76 18.44 -5.04
CA TYR A 21 3.36 17.04 -5.08
C TYR A 21 2.67 16.66 -6.40
N ARG A 22 1.69 17.47 -6.84
CA ARG A 22 0.94 17.26 -8.09
C ARG A 22 1.86 17.30 -9.32
N LYS A 23 2.75 18.29 -9.36
CA LYS A 23 3.75 18.41 -10.43
C LYS A 23 4.64 17.16 -10.52
N GLU A 24 5.12 16.65 -9.40
CA GLU A 24 6.02 15.49 -9.41
C GLU A 24 5.29 14.19 -9.80
N LYS A 25 4.07 13.96 -9.29
CA LYS A 25 3.30 12.77 -9.68
C LYS A 25 2.90 12.79 -11.16
N GLU A 26 2.57 13.95 -11.72
CA GLU A 26 2.28 14.12 -13.15
C GLU A 26 3.52 13.88 -14.00
N ARG A 27 4.68 14.43 -13.61
CA ARG A 27 5.96 14.17 -14.27
C ARG A 27 6.25 12.67 -14.34
N MET A 28 6.05 11.95 -13.24
CA MET A 28 6.26 10.50 -13.20
C MET A 28 5.28 9.73 -14.09
N ALA A 29 3.99 10.09 -14.09
CA ALA A 29 3.00 9.49 -14.96
C ALA A 29 3.35 9.70 -16.44
N GLY A 30 3.78 10.90 -16.82
CA GLY A 30 4.24 11.23 -18.17
C GLY A 30 5.39 10.33 -18.63
N VAL A 31 6.39 10.07 -17.77
CA VAL A 31 7.49 9.15 -18.08
C VAL A 31 6.99 7.73 -18.35
N LEU A 32 5.99 7.24 -17.61
CA LEU A 32 5.42 5.91 -17.83
C LEU A 32 4.61 5.85 -19.13
N ILE A 33 3.77 6.85 -19.38
CA ILE A 33 2.96 6.95 -20.60
C ILE A 33 3.86 7.01 -21.83
N GLU A 34 4.88 7.88 -21.83
CA GLU A 34 5.82 8.01 -22.94
C GLU A 34 6.54 6.69 -23.25
N ARG A 35 6.93 5.94 -22.21
CA ARG A 35 7.60 4.63 -22.37
C ARG A 35 6.68 3.59 -23.00
N VAL A 36 5.42 3.54 -22.57
CA VAL A 36 4.43 2.61 -23.12
C VAL A 36 4.08 2.99 -24.56
N GLU A 37 3.88 4.28 -24.83
CA GLU A 37 3.56 4.77 -26.15
C GLU A 37 4.64 4.45 -27.18
N LYS A 38 5.91 4.68 -26.82
CA LYS A 38 7.05 4.41 -27.71
C LYS A 38 7.26 2.92 -28.01
N LYS A 39 6.90 2.03 -27.08
CA LYS A 39 7.27 0.61 -27.16
C LYS A 39 6.13 -0.32 -27.53
N LEU A 40 4.89 0.02 -27.18
CA LEU A 40 3.77 -0.92 -27.16
C LEU A 40 2.50 -0.34 -27.78
N LEU A 41 2.19 0.94 -27.54
CA LEU A 41 0.88 1.50 -27.90
C LEU A 41 1.00 2.94 -28.45
N PRO A 42 1.42 3.11 -29.72
CA PRO A 42 1.51 4.42 -30.35
C PRO A 42 0.17 5.17 -30.29
N GLY A 43 0.21 6.46 -29.92
CA GLY A 43 -1.00 7.28 -29.75
C GLY A 43 -1.65 7.21 -28.36
N LEU A 44 -1.11 6.42 -27.41
CA LEU A 44 -1.66 6.31 -26.06
C LEU A 44 -1.91 7.66 -25.40
N SER A 45 -0.94 8.58 -25.39
CA SER A 45 -1.11 9.89 -24.74
C SER A 45 -2.31 10.69 -25.27
N LYS A 46 -2.61 10.56 -26.57
CA LYS A 46 -3.74 11.23 -27.22
C LYS A 46 -5.08 10.57 -26.93
N ALA A 47 -5.08 9.32 -26.50
CA ALA A 47 -6.27 8.55 -26.20
C ALA A 47 -6.66 8.57 -24.70
N ILE A 48 -5.87 9.23 -23.85
CA ILE A 48 -6.15 9.34 -22.41
C ILE A 48 -7.14 10.48 -22.18
N GLU A 49 -8.40 10.12 -21.89
CA GLU A 49 -9.45 11.07 -21.50
C GLU A 49 -9.40 11.40 -19.99
N VAL A 50 -9.05 10.41 -19.16
CA VAL A 50 -9.01 10.53 -17.70
C VAL A 50 -7.74 9.88 -17.17
N GLN A 51 -7.07 10.57 -16.25
CA GLN A 51 -5.87 10.08 -15.60
C GLN A 51 -5.95 10.27 -14.09
N GLU A 52 -5.94 9.17 -13.35
CA GLU A 52 -5.74 9.16 -11.90
C GLU A 52 -4.38 8.56 -11.55
N ILE A 53 -3.65 9.26 -10.68
CA ILE A 53 -2.30 8.85 -10.28
C ILE A 53 -2.29 8.64 -8.77
N ALA A 54 -1.99 7.43 -8.32
CA ALA A 54 -1.76 7.12 -6.91
C ALA A 54 -0.26 7.17 -6.58
N THR A 55 0.05 7.61 -5.37
CA THR A 55 1.39 7.62 -4.80
C THR A 55 1.32 7.04 -3.38
N PRO A 56 2.45 6.73 -2.73
CA PRO A 56 2.43 6.36 -1.32
C PRO A 56 1.73 7.37 -0.40
N LEU A 57 1.79 8.68 -0.69
CA LEU A 57 1.02 9.68 0.06
C LEU A 57 -0.49 9.59 -0.20
N THR A 58 -0.91 9.24 -1.43
CA THR A 58 -2.32 8.90 -1.68
C THR A 58 -2.70 7.70 -0.81
N ASN A 59 -1.95 6.60 -0.82
CA ASN A 59 -2.31 5.42 -0.04
C ASN A 59 -2.34 5.69 1.46
N LEU A 60 -1.37 6.44 1.98
CA LEU A 60 -1.33 6.86 3.37
C LEU A 60 -2.58 7.66 3.75
N ARG A 61 -3.01 8.62 2.91
CA ARG A 61 -4.24 9.40 3.15
C ARG A 61 -5.49 8.52 3.21
N TYR A 62 -5.61 7.52 2.34
CA TYR A 62 -6.83 6.72 2.22
C TYR A 62 -6.91 5.56 3.21
N THR A 63 -5.76 4.98 3.57
CA THR A 63 -5.72 3.72 4.33
C THR A 63 -5.05 3.83 5.69
N SER A 64 -4.39 4.96 5.96
CA SER A 64 -3.49 5.13 7.11
C SER A 64 -2.37 4.08 7.21
N ASN A 65 -2.12 3.32 6.14
CA ASN A 65 -1.05 2.33 6.14
C ASN A 65 0.31 3.01 6.29
N TYR A 66 1.14 2.43 7.15
CA TYR A 66 2.49 2.92 7.40
C TYR A 66 3.24 3.10 6.08
N ARG A 67 3.75 4.31 5.86
CA ARG A 67 4.47 4.72 4.64
C ARG A 67 3.72 4.42 3.34
N GLY A 68 2.39 4.44 3.37
CA GLY A 68 1.55 4.21 2.19
C GLY A 68 1.65 2.80 1.61
N ALA A 69 2.05 1.81 2.42
CA ALA A 69 2.14 0.42 2.00
C ALA A 69 0.79 -0.10 1.50
N ILE A 70 0.79 -0.77 0.36
CA ILE A 70 -0.42 -1.36 -0.24
C ILE A 70 -0.61 -2.84 0.12
N TYR A 71 0.46 -3.49 0.59
CA TYR A 71 0.54 -4.94 0.80
C TYR A 71 1.18 -5.26 2.16
N GLY A 72 0.99 -4.42 3.17
CA GLY A 72 1.57 -4.62 4.51
C GLY A 72 3.09 -4.61 4.51
N TRP A 73 3.71 -5.53 5.26
CA TRP A 73 5.17 -5.62 5.36
C TRP A 73 5.84 -6.05 4.06
N ASN A 74 7.07 -5.57 3.85
CA ASN A 74 8.03 -6.17 2.92
C ASN A 74 8.10 -7.68 3.15
N GLN A 75 8.06 -8.48 2.08
CA GLN A 75 8.24 -9.93 2.16
C GLN A 75 9.72 -10.31 2.22
N THR A 76 10.16 -10.69 3.41
CA THR A 76 11.49 -11.25 3.69
C THR A 76 11.35 -12.64 4.28
N VAL A 77 12.40 -13.46 4.21
CA VAL A 77 12.42 -14.79 4.87
C VAL A 77 12.10 -14.67 6.38
N ASN A 78 12.56 -13.59 7.01
CA ASN A 78 12.42 -13.37 8.45
C ASN A 78 11.02 -12.90 8.88
N ASN A 79 10.10 -12.59 7.97
CA ASN A 79 8.73 -12.17 8.30
C ASN A 79 7.66 -12.84 7.40
N SER A 80 8.00 -14.03 6.88
CA SER A 80 7.13 -14.84 6.02
C SER A 80 6.89 -16.21 6.64
N GLY A 81 5.82 -16.88 6.18
CA GLY A 81 5.43 -18.19 6.69
C GLY A 81 5.20 -18.17 8.20
N GLN A 82 5.83 -19.09 8.93
CA GLN A 82 5.72 -19.21 10.38
C GLN A 82 6.35 -18.03 11.14
N ASN A 83 7.26 -17.27 10.51
CA ASN A 83 7.89 -16.09 11.11
C ASN A 83 7.05 -14.82 10.96
N ARG A 84 5.89 -14.90 10.30
CA ARG A 84 5.00 -13.77 10.13
C ARG A 84 4.30 -13.45 11.44
N LEU A 85 4.00 -12.16 11.66
CA LEU A 85 3.32 -11.69 12.86
C LEU A 85 2.02 -12.49 13.11
N ALA A 86 1.86 -13.01 14.33
CA ALA A 86 0.71 -13.80 14.75
C ALA A 86 -0.54 -12.91 15.00
N HIS A 87 -1.71 -13.53 15.09
CA HIS A 87 -2.96 -12.82 15.42
C HIS A 87 -3.00 -12.42 16.90
N SER A 88 -2.64 -13.34 17.80
CA SER A 88 -2.55 -13.06 19.22
C SER A 88 -1.45 -12.05 19.55
N THR A 89 -1.73 -11.22 20.55
CA THR A 89 -0.76 -10.26 21.10
C THR A 89 -0.49 -10.56 22.58
N PRO A 90 0.58 -10.01 23.17
CA PRO A 90 0.79 -10.09 24.62
C PRO A 90 -0.31 -9.40 25.46
N ILE A 91 -1.16 -8.58 24.83
CA ILE A 91 -2.26 -7.88 25.50
C ILE A 91 -3.50 -8.76 25.45
N LYS A 92 -4.04 -9.09 26.64
CA LYS A 92 -5.25 -9.92 26.76
C LYS A 92 -6.40 -9.30 25.95
N ASN A 93 -7.09 -10.13 25.18
CA ASN A 93 -8.25 -9.78 24.36
C ASN A 93 -7.95 -8.77 23.22
N LEU A 94 -6.68 -8.59 22.85
CA LEU A 94 -6.28 -7.82 21.67
C LEU A 94 -5.69 -8.75 20.61
N TYR A 95 -6.28 -8.73 19.42
CA TYR A 95 -5.90 -9.55 18.28
C TYR A 95 -5.68 -8.70 17.03
N LEU A 96 -4.85 -9.19 16.11
CA LEU A 96 -4.48 -8.54 14.86
C LEU A 96 -4.97 -9.36 13.66
N ALA A 97 -5.64 -8.70 12.73
CA ALA A 97 -6.00 -9.29 11.44
C ALA A 97 -5.70 -8.30 10.30
N GLY A 98 -5.42 -8.83 9.11
CA GLY A 98 -5.18 -8.03 7.91
C GLY A 98 -3.79 -8.23 7.31
N ALA A 99 -3.42 -7.35 6.37
CA ALA A 99 -2.26 -7.52 5.50
C ALA A 99 -0.91 -7.48 6.24
N TRP A 100 -0.92 -6.95 7.46
CA TRP A 100 0.23 -6.81 8.35
C TRP A 100 0.48 -8.06 9.21
N THR A 101 -0.45 -9.03 9.18
CA THR A 101 -0.43 -10.24 10.01
C THR A 101 -0.36 -11.48 9.12
N LYS A 102 -0.22 -12.67 9.71
CA LYS A 102 -0.36 -13.95 9.00
C LYS A 102 -1.78 -14.10 8.40
N PRO A 103 -1.95 -14.84 7.29
CA PRO A 103 -0.89 -15.46 6.48
C PRO A 103 -0.16 -14.47 5.57
N GLY A 104 -0.73 -13.30 5.28
CA GLY A 104 -0.18 -12.46 4.23
C GLY A 104 -1.02 -11.28 3.79
N HIS A 105 -0.48 -10.61 2.79
CA HIS A 105 -1.06 -9.47 2.11
C HIS A 105 -1.95 -9.86 0.93
N GLY A 106 -2.60 -8.86 0.31
CA GLY A 106 -3.54 -9.07 -0.79
C GLY A 106 -4.91 -9.53 -0.29
N TYR A 107 -5.94 -9.38 -1.12
CA TYR A 107 -7.32 -9.63 -0.70
C TYR A 107 -7.51 -11.05 -0.15
N GLY A 108 -6.95 -12.08 -0.82
CA GLY A 108 -7.03 -13.47 -0.37
C GLY A 108 -6.35 -13.68 0.99
N GLY A 109 -5.13 -13.15 1.17
CA GLY A 109 -4.40 -13.28 2.44
C GLY A 109 -5.10 -12.58 3.60
N VAL A 110 -5.72 -11.43 3.34
CA VAL A 110 -6.47 -10.67 4.36
C VAL A 110 -7.76 -11.37 4.78
N LEU A 111 -8.49 -11.98 3.83
CA LEU A 111 -9.70 -12.75 4.14
C LEU A 111 -9.36 -13.96 5.03
N TRP A 112 -8.32 -14.71 4.69
CA TRP A 112 -7.82 -15.81 5.52
C TRP A 112 -7.33 -15.33 6.89
N SER A 113 -6.62 -14.21 6.94
CA SER A 113 -6.16 -13.59 8.19
C SER A 113 -7.32 -13.31 9.14
N GLY A 114 -8.43 -12.77 8.64
CA GLY A 114 -9.64 -12.54 9.43
C GLY A 114 -10.26 -13.84 9.96
N LEU A 115 -10.35 -14.87 9.11
CA LEU A 115 -10.94 -16.16 9.50
C LEU A 115 -10.07 -16.91 10.52
N GLU A 116 -8.75 -16.96 10.32
CA GLU A 116 -7.80 -17.55 11.25
C GLU A 116 -7.83 -16.82 12.61
N CYS A 117 -7.82 -15.48 12.58
CA CYS A 117 -7.93 -14.67 13.79
C CYS A 117 -9.22 -14.96 14.56
N PHE A 118 -10.36 -15.08 13.88
CA PHE A 118 -11.62 -15.44 14.51
C PHE A 118 -11.55 -16.84 15.13
N GLY A 119 -10.98 -17.82 14.43
CA GLY A 119 -10.75 -19.16 14.95
C GLY A 119 -9.91 -19.16 16.24
N GLU A 120 -8.83 -18.38 16.28
CA GLU A 120 -7.99 -18.22 17.49
C GLU A 120 -8.76 -17.58 18.65
N ILE A 121 -9.62 -16.59 18.38
CA ILE A 121 -10.47 -15.96 19.41
C ILE A 121 -11.42 -17.00 20.02
N MET A 122 -12.10 -17.80 19.18
CA MET A 122 -13.09 -18.79 19.64
C MET A 122 -12.48 -19.92 20.47
N GLN A 123 -11.20 -20.25 20.27
CA GLN A 123 -10.51 -21.26 21.07
C GLN A 123 -10.08 -20.76 22.45
N ASN A 124 -9.96 -19.43 22.61
CA ASN A 124 -9.47 -18.78 23.83
C ASN A 124 -10.57 -17.97 24.55
N TRP A 125 -11.84 -18.21 24.18
CA TRP A 125 -13.01 -17.57 24.78
C TRP A 125 -13.41 -18.21 26.11
#